data_AF-V4K9C7-F1
#
_entry.id   AF-V4K9C7-F1
#
_cell.length_a   1.000
_cell.length_b   1.000
_cell.length_c   1.000
_cell.angle_alpha   90.00
_cell.angle_beta   90.00
_cell.angle_gamma   90.00
#
_symmetry.space_group_name_H-M   'P 1'
#
loop_
_entity.id
_entity.type
_entity.pdbx_description
1 polymer ?
#
loop_
_entity_poly.entity_id
_entity_poly.type
_entity_poly.pdbx_seq_one_letter_code
_entity_poly.pdbx_strand_id
1 'polypeptide(L)'
;MVRRGWDSGLDFEEAYRRILNHMLGSGGPYDVILLVQLRNGSRVGEAVEAVRQFCETGQNLMLVRVEKHKDNDVRLMVLPEELRSVEGRQLLSEACSRLSALRSPKAVVKVYCRRTYGFNTYSLRYAFVSYLLKKGVSPSIVAKITGYRSLDHILHYTEVKLAEEVLAGLRGWGASPAEGQAP
;
A
#
# COMPACT_ATOMS: atom_id res chain seq x y z
N MET A 1 22.39 -13.41 -11.42
CA MET A 1 21.95 -12.42 -10.41
C MET A 1 21.16 -11.33 -11.13
N VAL A 2 19.83 -11.42 -11.12
CA VAL A 2 18.98 -10.38 -11.73
C VAL A 2 19.03 -9.16 -10.80
N ARG A 3 19.37 -7.99 -11.35
CA ARG A 3 19.37 -6.70 -10.64
C ARG A 3 18.02 -6.54 -9.94
N ARG A 4 18.00 -6.61 -8.61
CA ARG A 4 16.81 -6.26 -7.82
C ARG A 4 16.57 -4.77 -8.02
N GLY A 5 15.64 -4.43 -8.90
CA GLY A 5 15.12 -3.08 -9.06
C GLY A 5 14.42 -2.60 -7.79
N TRP A 6 13.71 -1.49 -7.89
CA TRP A 6 12.96 -0.84 -6.81
C TRP A 6 11.93 -1.72 -6.09
N ASP A 7 11.68 -2.93 -6.60
CA ASP A 7 10.86 -3.97 -5.99
C ASP A 7 11.68 -4.84 -5.03
N SER A 8 11.46 -4.63 -3.73
CA SER A 8 12.03 -5.45 -2.67
C SER A 8 11.27 -6.76 -2.44
N GLY A 9 10.21 -7.05 -3.21
CA GLY A 9 9.34 -8.22 -3.00
C GLY A 9 8.62 -8.18 -1.66
N LEU A 10 8.28 -6.98 -1.19
CA LEU A 10 7.65 -6.77 0.10
C LEU A 10 6.22 -7.32 0.08
N ASP A 11 5.91 -8.24 0.97
CA ASP A 11 4.56 -8.75 1.16
C ASP A 11 3.67 -7.74 1.90
N PHE A 12 2.40 -7.63 1.49
CA PHE A 12 1.45 -6.67 2.05
C PHE A 12 1.10 -6.98 3.50
N GLU A 13 0.79 -8.24 3.82
CA GLU A 13 0.35 -8.63 5.15
C GLU A 13 1.52 -8.52 6.14
N GLU A 14 2.73 -8.88 5.70
CA GLU A 14 3.94 -8.67 6.48
C GLU A 14 4.21 -7.18 6.74
N ALA A 15 4.17 -6.34 5.71
CA ALA A 15 4.37 -4.90 5.86
C ALA A 15 3.32 -4.29 6.79
N TYR A 16 2.05 -4.66 6.60
CA TYR A 16 0.93 -4.19 7.41
C TYR A 16 1.13 -4.56 8.88
N ARG A 17 1.40 -5.83 9.20
CA ARG A 17 1.62 -6.29 10.57
C ARG A 17 2.82 -5.60 11.22
N ARG A 18 3.93 -5.44 10.49
CA ARG A 18 5.14 -4.77 11.02
C ARG A 18 4.87 -3.31 11.36
N ILE A 19 4.21 -2.57 10.45
CA ILE A 19 3.86 -1.17 10.66
C ILE A 19 2.84 -1.03 11.79
N LEU A 20 1.78 -1.85 11.79
CA LEU A 20 0.72 -1.79 12.80
C LEU A 20 1.25 -2.10 14.20
N ASN A 21 2.04 -3.17 14.36
CA ASN A 21 2.60 -3.55 15.65
C ASN A 21 3.56 -2.48 16.19
N HIS A 22 4.38 -1.88 15.32
CA HIS A 22 5.29 -0.81 15.73
C HIS A 22 4.52 0.49 16.07
N MET A 23 3.46 0.80 15.31
CA MET A 23 2.58 1.96 15.55
C MET A 23 1.86 1.85 16.90
N LEU A 24 1.31 0.68 17.23
CA LEU A 24 0.54 0.47 18.45
C LEU A 24 1.42 0.17 19.68
N GLY A 25 2.61 -0.39 19.49
CA GLY A 25 3.52 -0.77 20.58
C GLY A 25 4.46 0.34 21.00
N SER A 26 5.43 0.68 20.13
CA SER A 26 6.50 1.64 20.43
C SER A 26 6.25 3.05 19.91
N GLY A 27 5.25 3.24 19.03
CA GLY A 27 4.78 4.56 18.60
C GLY A 27 5.71 5.27 17.62
N GLY A 28 5.88 4.75 16.40
CA GLY A 28 6.72 5.38 15.41
C GLY A 28 6.13 6.71 14.87
N PRO A 29 6.94 7.79 14.77
CA PRO A 29 6.44 9.14 14.48
C PRO A 29 5.76 9.28 13.12
N TYR A 30 6.00 8.34 12.19
CA TYR A 30 5.46 8.39 10.83
C TYR A 30 4.76 7.10 10.41
N ASP A 31 4.50 6.17 11.33
CA ASP A 31 3.86 4.89 10.99
C ASP A 31 2.44 5.06 10.48
N VAL A 32 1.70 6.03 11.04
CA VAL A 32 0.37 6.43 10.55
C VAL A 32 0.42 6.74 9.05
N ILE A 33 1.42 7.50 8.59
CA ILE A 33 1.57 7.86 7.18
C ILE A 33 1.88 6.62 6.34
N LEU A 34 2.74 5.72 6.83
CA LEU A 34 3.10 4.49 6.12
C LEU A 34 1.92 3.51 6.05
N LEU A 35 1.12 3.41 7.11
CA LEU A 35 -0.10 2.62 7.15
C LEU A 35 -1.14 3.15 6.16
N VAL A 36 -1.38 4.47 6.15
CA VAL A 36 -2.26 5.13 5.17
C VAL A 36 -1.74 4.89 3.76
N GLN A 37 -0.43 5.01 3.53
CA GLN A 37 0.17 4.77 2.22
C GLN A 37 -0.06 3.33 1.75
N LEU A 38 0.24 2.34 2.61
CA LEU A 38 0.10 0.92 2.31
C LEU A 38 -1.36 0.56 2.04
N ARG A 39 -2.30 1.00 2.88
CA ARG A 39 -3.72 0.68 2.77
C ARG A 39 -4.43 1.34 1.58
N ASN A 40 -3.80 2.33 0.96
CA ASN A 40 -4.33 3.01 -0.21
C ASN A 40 -3.50 2.78 -1.48
N GLY A 41 -2.38 2.04 -1.42
CA GLY A 41 -1.47 1.89 -2.57
C GLY A 41 -0.99 3.22 -3.16
N SER A 42 -0.83 4.25 -2.33
CA SER A 42 -0.54 5.61 -2.78
C SER A 42 0.97 5.87 -2.89
N ARG A 43 1.34 6.95 -3.56
CA ARG A 43 2.68 7.53 -3.36
C ARG A 43 2.75 8.17 -1.97
N VAL A 44 3.96 8.26 -1.42
CA VAL A 44 4.17 8.82 -0.08
C VAL A 44 3.69 10.26 0.04
N GLY A 45 3.82 11.07 -1.02
CA GLY A 45 3.33 12.45 -0.96
C GLY A 45 1.81 12.56 -0.99
N GLU A 46 1.13 11.64 -1.67
CA GLU A 46 -0.34 11.50 -1.62
C GLU A 46 -0.77 11.06 -0.21
N ALA A 47 -0.03 10.17 0.45
CA ALA A 47 -0.32 9.75 1.83
C ALA A 47 -0.13 10.88 2.84
N VAL A 48 0.96 11.67 2.72
CA VAL A 48 1.19 12.85 3.55
C VAL A 48 0.05 13.86 3.40
N GLU A 49 -0.40 14.09 2.17
CA GLU A 49 -1.52 14.99 1.89
C GLU A 49 -2.83 14.46 2.48
N ALA A 50 -3.14 13.18 2.26
CA ALA A 50 -4.34 12.54 2.81
C ALA A 50 -4.38 12.63 4.34
N VAL A 51 -3.27 12.38 5.03
CA VAL A 51 -3.20 12.45 6.50
C VAL A 51 -3.52 13.85 7.01
N ARG A 52 -2.99 14.91 6.38
CA ARG A 52 -3.33 16.29 6.73
C ARG A 52 -4.83 16.56 6.59
N GLN A 53 -5.38 16.17 5.44
CA GLN A 53 -6.79 16.36 5.15
C GLN A 53 -7.72 15.57 6.09
N PHE A 54 -7.36 14.35 6.48
CA PHE A 54 -8.13 13.57 7.47
C PHE A 54 -8.14 14.23 8.85
N CYS A 55 -7.05 14.90 9.24
CA CYS A 55 -6.96 15.66 10.49
C CYS A 55 -7.77 16.95 10.43
N GLU A 56 -7.67 17.71 9.34
CA GLU A 56 -8.34 18.99 9.17
C GLU A 56 -9.86 18.85 9.07
N THR A 57 -10.34 17.82 8.36
CA THR A 57 -11.78 17.65 8.08
C THR A 57 -12.48 16.71 9.05
N GLY A 58 -11.73 15.82 9.72
CA GLY A 58 -12.29 14.72 10.50
C GLY A 58 -12.96 13.63 9.65
N GLN A 59 -13.02 13.76 8.32
CA GLN A 59 -13.66 12.78 7.45
C GLN A 59 -12.82 11.49 7.30
N ASN A 60 -13.45 10.41 6.86
CA ASN A 60 -12.79 9.12 6.61
C ASN A 60 -12.42 8.90 5.13
N LEU A 61 -12.86 9.80 4.25
CA LEU A 61 -12.73 9.70 2.80
C LEU A 61 -12.27 11.06 2.27
N MET A 62 -11.16 11.11 1.56
CA MET A 62 -10.62 12.35 0.99
C MET A 62 -10.24 12.16 -0.48
N LEU A 63 -10.44 13.21 -1.29
CA LEU A 63 -9.92 13.27 -2.65
C LEU A 63 -8.56 13.97 -2.65
N VAL A 64 -7.53 13.27 -3.10
CA VAL A 64 -6.16 13.79 -3.15
C VAL A 64 -5.67 13.84 -4.58
N ARG A 65 -4.98 14.92 -4.94
CA ARG A 65 -4.36 15.07 -6.27
C ARG A 65 -3.33 13.97 -6.49
N VAL A 66 -3.44 13.29 -7.63
CA VAL A 66 -2.48 12.25 -8.02
C VAL A 66 -1.13 12.91 -8.32
N GLU A 67 -0.07 12.42 -7.69
CA GLU A 67 1.26 12.98 -7.91
C GLU A 67 1.77 12.70 -9.34
N LYS A 68 2.50 13.67 -9.89
CA LYS A 68 3.11 13.62 -11.24
C LYS A 68 2.12 13.63 -12.41
N HIS A 69 0.83 13.81 -12.15
CA HIS A 69 -0.13 14.10 -13.20
C HIS A 69 -0.03 15.60 -13.56
N LYS A 70 -0.03 15.89 -14.87
CA LYS A 70 -0.08 17.28 -15.36
C LYS A 70 -1.48 17.88 -15.21
N ASP A 71 -2.48 17.01 -15.16
CA ASP A 71 -3.90 17.32 -15.01
C ASP A 71 -4.28 17.34 -13.52
N ASN A 72 -5.39 18.01 -13.18
CA ASN A 72 -5.93 18.07 -11.81
C ASN A 72 -6.64 16.76 -11.39
N ASP A 73 -6.10 15.61 -11.81
CA ASP A 73 -6.64 14.30 -11.48
C ASP A 73 -6.58 14.09 -9.97
N VAL A 74 -7.71 13.67 -9.40
CA VAL A 74 -7.83 13.31 -7.99
C VAL A 74 -8.17 11.83 -7.87
N ARG A 75 -7.81 11.24 -6.73
CA ARG A 75 -8.18 9.88 -6.37
C ARG A 75 -8.68 9.81 -4.93
N LEU A 76 -9.53 8.83 -4.66
CA LEU A 76 -10.02 8.54 -3.32
C LEU A 76 -8.90 7.97 -2.46
N MET A 77 -8.77 8.53 -1.26
CA MET A 77 -7.98 8.04 -0.14
C MET A 77 -8.93 7.72 1.01
N VAL A 78 -8.77 6.55 1.61
CA VAL A 78 -9.61 6.05 2.69
C VAL A 78 -8.79 5.97 3.97
N LEU A 79 -9.32 6.50 5.07
CA LEU A 79 -8.71 6.39 6.39
C LEU A 79 -8.77 4.91 6.83
N PRO A 80 -7.62 4.27 7.14
CA PRO A 80 -7.59 2.90 7.66
C PRO A 80 -8.48 2.73 8.89
N GLU A 81 -9.15 1.59 9.01
CA GLU A 81 -10.08 1.29 10.12
C GLU A 81 -9.39 1.44 11.49
N GLU A 82 -8.10 1.09 11.57
CA GLU A 82 -7.29 1.16 12.79
C GLU A 82 -7.12 2.59 13.31
N LEU A 83 -7.38 3.59 12.47
CA LEU A 83 -7.28 5.01 12.82
C LEU A 83 -8.64 5.66 13.05
N ARG A 84 -9.74 4.88 13.06
CA ARG A 84 -11.11 5.40 13.24
C ARG A 84 -11.59 5.32 14.68
N SER A 85 -10.96 4.53 15.55
CA SER A 85 -11.24 4.54 16.99
C SER A 85 -10.77 5.85 17.64
N VAL A 86 -11.15 6.08 18.90
CA VAL A 86 -10.70 7.25 19.66
C VAL A 86 -9.17 7.27 19.76
N GLU A 87 -8.57 6.14 20.10
CA GLU A 87 -7.12 5.96 20.22
C GLU A 87 -6.43 6.11 18.86
N GLY A 88 -7.02 5.52 17.81
CA GLY A 88 -6.54 5.66 16.44
C GLY A 88 -6.54 7.11 15.95
N ARG A 89 -7.59 7.87 16.31
CA ARG A 89 -7.69 9.31 16.01
C ARG A 89 -6.69 10.14 16.80
N GLN A 90 -6.32 9.74 18.02
CA GLN A 90 -5.24 10.36 18.77
C GLN A 90 -3.89 10.17 18.06
N LEU A 91 -3.57 8.93 17.63
CA LEU A 91 -2.35 8.66 16.85
C LEU A 91 -2.32 9.47 15.56
N LEU A 92 -3.45 9.59 14.87
CA LEU A 92 -3.60 10.41 13.67
C LEU A 92 -3.30 11.89 13.97
N SER A 93 -3.87 12.44 15.05
CA SER A 93 -3.64 13.82 15.48
C SER A 93 -2.17 14.09 15.78
N GLU A 94 -1.50 13.19 16.51
CA GLU A 94 -0.07 13.31 16.78
C GLU A 94 0.78 13.27 15.51
N ALA A 95 0.44 12.37 14.57
CA ALA A 95 1.13 12.31 13.28
C ALA A 95 0.99 13.63 12.51
N CYS A 96 -0.20 14.24 12.53
CA CYS A 96 -0.44 15.55 11.92
C CYS A 96 0.35 16.68 12.59
N SER A 97 0.39 16.72 13.92
CA SER A 97 1.22 17.67 14.65
C SER A 97 2.70 17.52 14.33
N ARG A 98 3.20 16.29 14.11
CA ARG A 98 4.59 16.05 13.69
C ARG A 98 4.80 16.51 12.25
N LEU A 99 3.86 16.23 11.33
CA LEU A 99 3.96 16.63 9.92
C LEU A 99 3.97 18.15 9.71
N SER A 100 3.24 18.91 10.54
CA SER A 100 3.18 20.38 10.42
C SER A 100 4.51 21.05 10.77
N ALA A 101 5.33 20.43 11.63
CA ALA A 101 6.66 20.91 11.99
C ALA A 101 7.73 20.64 10.92
N LEU A 102 7.43 19.83 9.89
CA LEU A 102 8.43 19.43 8.89
C LEU A 102 8.44 20.33 7.65
N ARG A 103 9.63 20.82 7.29
CA ARG A 103 9.87 21.51 6.00
C ARG A 103 9.75 20.58 4.80
N SER A 104 10.11 19.30 4.94
CA SER A 104 10.13 18.34 3.82
C SER A 104 9.58 16.96 4.22
N PRO A 105 8.27 16.86 4.51
CA PRO A 105 7.70 15.64 5.08
C PRO A 105 7.91 14.40 4.22
N LYS A 106 7.79 14.52 2.88
CA LYS A 106 7.98 13.40 1.95
C LYS A 106 9.37 12.77 2.07
N ALA A 107 10.41 13.59 2.18
CA ALA A 107 11.79 13.12 2.28
C ALA A 107 12.04 12.46 3.65
N VAL A 108 11.53 13.08 4.72
CA VAL A 108 11.64 12.57 6.09
C VAL A 108 10.97 11.20 6.22
N VAL A 109 9.73 11.05 5.73
CA VAL A 109 9.00 9.77 5.77
C VAL A 109 9.72 8.69 4.95
N LYS A 110 10.31 9.03 3.80
CA LYS A 110 11.13 8.08 3.01
C LYS A 110 12.33 7.57 3.78
N VAL A 111 13.08 8.48 4.40
CA VAL A 111 14.28 8.12 5.20
C VAL A 111 13.87 7.28 6.41
N TYR A 112 12.81 7.67 7.10
CA TYR A 112 12.25 6.93 8.22
C TYR A 112 11.87 5.51 7.84
N CYS A 113 11.07 5.33 6.78
CA CYS A 113 10.64 4.02 6.28
C CYS A 113 11.84 3.09 6.06
N ARG A 114 12.88 3.60 5.40
CA ARG A 114 14.10 2.82 5.12
C ARG A 114 14.86 2.46 6.40
N ARG A 115 15.03 3.41 7.33
CA ARG A 115 15.78 3.18 8.57
C ARG A 115 15.05 2.24 9.54
N THR A 116 13.74 2.39 9.67
CA THR A 116 12.93 1.61 10.62
C THR A 116 12.62 0.22 10.09
N TYR A 117 12.25 0.11 8.80
CA TYR A 117 11.73 -1.15 8.26
C TYR A 117 12.64 -1.84 7.26
N GLY A 118 13.68 -1.16 6.75
CA GLY A 118 14.61 -1.72 5.76
C GLY A 118 14.09 -1.70 4.32
N PHE A 119 12.86 -1.26 4.08
CA PHE A 119 12.28 -1.12 2.74
C PHE A 119 11.97 0.33 2.38
N ASN A 120 11.78 0.61 1.09
CA ASN A 120 11.46 1.94 0.60
C ASN A 120 9.93 2.16 0.55
N THR A 121 9.47 3.42 0.56
CA THR A 121 8.03 3.73 0.53
C THR A 121 7.35 3.35 -0.78
N TYR A 122 8.11 3.15 -1.85
CA TYR A 122 7.57 2.71 -3.13
C TYR A 122 7.22 1.22 -3.10
N SER A 123 7.97 0.41 -2.33
CA SER A 123 7.65 -0.98 -2.03
C SER A 123 6.27 -1.15 -1.40
N LEU A 124 5.82 -0.20 -0.55
CA LEU A 124 4.47 -0.25 0.05
C LEU A 124 3.37 -0.14 -1.00
N ARG A 125 3.55 0.72 -2.01
CA ARG A 125 2.63 0.82 -3.15
C ARG A 125 2.57 -0.49 -3.93
N TYR A 126 3.73 -1.12 -4.15
CA TYR A 126 3.78 -2.40 -4.85
C TYR A 126 3.19 -3.55 -4.04
N ALA A 127 3.44 -3.59 -2.73
CA ALA A 127 2.84 -4.58 -1.86
C ALA A 127 1.30 -4.53 -1.97
N PHE A 128 0.71 -3.34 -1.94
CA PHE A 128 -0.74 -3.15 -2.15
C PHE A 128 -1.23 -3.63 -3.52
N VAL A 129 -0.52 -3.24 -4.60
CA VAL A 129 -0.86 -3.66 -5.97
C VAL A 129 -0.83 -5.18 -6.09
N SER A 130 0.25 -5.82 -5.65
CA SER A 130 0.40 -7.27 -5.66
C SER A 130 -0.67 -7.96 -4.83
N TYR A 131 -1.02 -7.42 -3.66
CA TYR A 131 -2.08 -7.95 -2.81
C TYR A 131 -3.44 -7.94 -3.51
N LEU A 132 -3.85 -6.83 -4.12
CA LEU A 132 -5.12 -6.77 -4.83
C LEU A 132 -5.18 -7.73 -6.03
N LEU A 133 -4.07 -7.87 -6.75
CA LEU A 133 -3.98 -8.78 -7.89
C LEU A 133 -4.05 -10.25 -7.44
N LYS A 134 -3.37 -10.61 -6.34
CA LYS A 134 -3.50 -11.94 -5.70
C LYS A 134 -4.92 -12.23 -5.22
N LYS A 135 -5.71 -11.20 -4.88
CA LYS A 135 -7.13 -11.31 -4.55
C LYS A 135 -8.06 -11.33 -5.77
N GLY A 136 -7.51 -11.35 -6.99
CA GLY A 136 -8.27 -11.44 -8.23
C GLY A 136 -8.88 -10.12 -8.71
N VAL A 137 -8.51 -8.98 -8.12
CA VAL A 137 -8.96 -7.67 -8.60
C VAL A 137 -8.34 -7.40 -9.98
N SER A 138 -9.14 -6.96 -10.94
CA SER A 138 -8.65 -6.72 -12.30
C SER A 138 -7.58 -5.62 -12.34
N PRO A 139 -6.53 -5.74 -13.18
CA PRO A 139 -5.49 -4.72 -13.31
C PRO A 139 -6.03 -3.32 -13.64
N SER A 140 -7.13 -3.23 -14.40
CA SER A 140 -7.79 -1.97 -14.74
C SER A 140 -8.37 -1.26 -13.51
N ILE A 141 -9.01 -2.01 -12.60
CA ILE A 141 -9.51 -1.48 -11.34
C ILE A 141 -8.33 -1.06 -10.45
N VAL A 142 -7.29 -1.89 -10.33
CA VAL A 142 -6.09 -1.56 -9.54
C VAL A 142 -5.41 -0.27 -10.05
N ALA A 143 -5.36 -0.06 -11.36
CA ALA A 143 -4.83 1.16 -11.95
C ALA A 143 -5.64 2.40 -11.55
N LYS A 144 -6.97 2.31 -11.58
CA LYS A 144 -7.85 3.40 -11.16
C LYS A 144 -7.76 3.67 -9.67
N ILE A 145 -7.70 2.63 -8.83
CA ILE A 145 -7.52 2.78 -7.38
C ILE A 145 -6.22 3.54 -7.10
N THR A 146 -5.10 3.11 -7.68
CA THR A 146 -3.76 3.65 -7.36
C THR A 146 -3.37 4.92 -8.13
N GLY A 147 -4.19 5.35 -9.10
CA GLY A 147 -3.89 6.51 -9.96
C GLY A 147 -2.74 6.25 -10.94
N TYR A 148 -2.64 5.05 -11.50
CA TYR A 148 -1.74 4.79 -12.64
C TYR A 148 -2.39 5.24 -13.96
N ARG A 149 -1.58 5.86 -14.84
CA ARG A 149 -2.02 6.26 -16.20
C ARG A 149 -2.04 5.12 -17.19
N SER A 150 -1.10 4.17 -17.06
CA SER A 150 -0.98 3.00 -17.92
C SER A 150 -0.98 1.71 -17.08
N LEU A 151 -1.54 0.66 -17.66
CA LEU A 151 -1.50 -0.71 -17.13
C LEU A 151 -0.10 -1.32 -17.20
N ASP A 152 0.80 -0.82 -18.06
CA ASP A 152 2.17 -1.32 -18.18
C ASP A 152 2.92 -1.21 -16.84
N HIS A 153 2.59 -0.19 -16.05
CA HIS A 153 3.12 0.01 -14.71
C HIS A 153 2.60 -0.99 -13.68
N ILE A 154 1.57 -1.76 -13.99
CA ILE A 154 1.09 -2.88 -13.17
C ILE A 154 1.69 -4.18 -13.70
N LEU A 155 1.69 -4.35 -15.03
CA LEU A 155 2.17 -5.54 -15.73
C LEU A 155 3.63 -5.86 -15.38
N HIS A 156 4.49 -4.84 -15.37
CA HIS A 156 5.90 -5.00 -15.01
C HIS A 156 6.14 -5.60 -13.61
N TYR A 157 5.18 -5.47 -12.68
CA TYR A 157 5.26 -6.03 -11.33
C TYR A 157 4.63 -7.40 -11.19
N THR A 158 3.70 -7.75 -12.08
CA THR A 158 3.04 -9.07 -12.12
C THR A 158 3.78 -10.10 -12.96
N GLU A 159 4.69 -9.68 -13.83
CA GLU A 159 5.11 -10.49 -14.99
C GLU A 159 5.84 -11.79 -14.65
N VAL A 160 6.63 -11.84 -13.57
CA VAL A 160 7.43 -13.05 -13.31
C VAL A 160 6.92 -13.81 -12.10
N LYS A 161 6.96 -13.23 -10.89
CA LYS A 161 6.60 -13.98 -9.68
C LYS A 161 5.13 -14.38 -9.60
N LEU A 162 4.20 -13.47 -9.95
CA LEU A 162 2.78 -13.82 -9.93
C LEU A 162 2.47 -14.82 -11.05
N ALA A 163 3.06 -14.67 -12.23
CA ALA A 163 2.92 -15.63 -13.32
C ALA A 163 3.45 -17.02 -12.92
N GLU A 164 4.60 -17.09 -12.25
CA GLU A 164 5.19 -18.33 -11.72
C GLU A 164 4.32 -18.94 -10.61
N GLU A 165 3.81 -18.15 -9.67
CA GLU A 165 2.91 -18.61 -8.61
C GLU A 165 1.60 -19.16 -9.18
N VAL A 166 0.99 -18.45 -10.14
CA VAL A 166 -0.23 -18.89 -10.82
C VAL A 166 0.04 -20.18 -11.60
N LEU A 167 1.14 -20.24 -12.38
CA LEU A 167 1.52 -21.43 -13.14
C LEU A 167 1.83 -22.63 -12.23
N ALA A 168 2.46 -22.40 -11.07
CA ALA A 168 2.69 -23.44 -10.08
C ALA A 168 1.37 -23.95 -9.46
N GLY A 169 0.42 -23.05 -9.18
CA GLY A 169 -0.91 -23.41 -8.69
C GLY A 169 -1.75 -24.20 -9.70
N LEU A 170 -1.56 -23.96 -11.01
CA LEU A 170 -2.21 -24.73 -12.07
C LEU A 170 -1.76 -26.20 -12.14
N ARG A 171 -0.65 -26.60 -11.49
CA ARG A 171 -0.22 -28.01 -11.44
C ARG A 171 -1.22 -28.94 -10.74
N GLY A 172 -2.15 -28.39 -9.96
CA GLY A 172 -3.26 -29.15 -9.35
C GLY A 172 -4.56 -29.10 -10.16
N TRP A 173 -4.64 -28.32 -11.24
CA TRP A 173 -5.85 -28.14 -12.04
C TRP A 173 -5.87 -29.19 -13.16
N GLY A 174 -6.47 -30.35 -12.87
CA GLY A 174 -6.55 -31.50 -13.78
C GLY A 174 -6.42 -32.86 -13.10
N ALA A 175 -6.04 -32.91 -11.82
CA ALA A 175 -6.18 -34.12 -11.02
C ALA A 175 -7.64 -34.24 -10.54
N SER A 176 -8.52 -34.73 -11.43
CA SER A 176 -9.81 -35.27 -10.99
C SER A 176 -9.56 -36.34 -9.91
N PRO A 177 -10.35 -36.37 -8.82
CA PRO A 177 -10.46 -37.58 -8.03
C PRO A 177 -10.92 -38.68 -8.98
N ALA A 178 -10.17 -39.79 -8.99
CA ALA A 178 -10.50 -40.98 -9.75
C ALA A 178 -12.00 -41.31 -9.62
N GLU A 179 -12.59 -41.66 -10.76
CA GLU A 179 -13.94 -42.18 -10.89
C GLU A 179 -14.23 -43.13 -9.73
N GLY A 180 -15.31 -42.81 -9.02
CA GLY A 180 -15.81 -43.65 -7.94
C GLY A 180 -16.02 -45.07 -8.46
N GLN A 181 -15.40 -46.01 -7.75
CA GLN A 181 -15.86 -47.39 -7.69
C GLN A 181 -17.38 -47.40 -7.49
N ALA A 182 -18.08 -47.84 -8.51
CA ALA A 182 -19.43 -48.38 -8.41
C ALA A 182 -19.32 -49.92 -8.43
N PRO A 183 -20.31 -50.62 -7.86
CA PRO A 183 -20.16 -51.66 -6.84
C PRO A 183 -19.55 -52.99 -7.32
#